data_AF-A0A9D5ZPA5-F1
#
_entry.id   AF-A0A9D5ZPA5-F1
#
_cell.length_a   1.000
_cell.length_b   1.000
_cell.length_c   1.000
_cell.angle_alpha   90.00
_cell.angle_beta   90.00
_cell.angle_gamma   90.00
#
_symmetry.space_group_name_H-M   'P 1'
#
loop_
_entity.id
_entity.type
_entity.pdbx_description
1 polymer ?
#
loop_
_entity_poly.entity_id
_entity_poly.type
_entity_poly.pdbx_seq_one_letter_code
_entity_poly.pdbx_strand_id
1 'polypeptide(L)'
;MTKKQTLGEILVQKRLVTQEQLEAALRIQTSGDRRLGHILIKMGVITDDQLLEALSDQHDIPLCNIDREFNSNAINLVPRYLCRKYSVFPVAIENNNVLKLAMVNPLDGEAISDIDHYTGKVVQAVLAKQKDITNAIRRHIPFNYKDFYYPFIYSQMAKYMTGIILALLLVVGILTYRSMQIEKYGSVSESGNAKIYYNHEIMVGVEGEGVISLIGHGPFARGFYSVVFNNPGELKTFIEGKKSNFTEKQYNWLLWVSDERLTKK
;
A
#
# COMPACT_ATOMS: atom_id res chain seq x y z
N MET A 1 4.18 -15.10 47.67
CA MET A 1 3.96 -15.14 46.20
C MET A 1 3.36 -16.50 45.88
N THR A 2 2.05 -16.56 45.62
CA THR A 2 1.36 -17.80 45.23
C THR A 2 1.90 -18.20 43.86
N LYS A 3 2.62 -19.33 43.78
CA LYS A 3 3.16 -19.86 42.52
C LYS A 3 1.98 -20.11 41.58
N LYS A 4 1.89 -19.38 40.45
CA LYS A 4 0.85 -19.60 39.45
C LYS A 4 1.00 -21.03 38.93
N GLN A 5 -0.05 -21.84 39.04
CA GLN A 5 0.00 -23.24 38.64
C GLN A 5 0.29 -23.34 37.14
N THR A 6 1.16 -24.28 36.78
CA THR A 6 1.48 -24.56 35.38
C THR A 6 0.40 -25.44 34.75
N LEU A 7 0.27 -25.40 33.42
CA LEU A 7 -0.71 -26.24 32.69
C LEU A 7 -0.53 -27.73 33.03
N GLY A 8 0.72 -28.21 33.10
CA GLY A 8 1.02 -29.60 33.44
C GLY A 8 0.54 -29.97 34.85
N GLU A 9 0.80 -29.12 35.85
CA GLU A 9 0.34 -29.33 37.23
C GLU A 9 -1.20 -29.37 37.29
N ILE A 10 -1.90 -28.50 36.57
CA ILE A 10 -3.37 -28.46 36.52
C ILE A 10 -3.93 -29.74 35.89
N LEU A 11 -3.35 -30.20 34.78
CA LEU A 11 -3.78 -31.41 34.09
C LEU A 11 -3.58 -32.67 34.95
N VAL A 12 -2.47 -32.75 35.69
CA VAL A 12 -2.21 -33.83 36.65
C VAL A 12 -3.17 -33.75 37.83
N GLN A 13 -3.41 -32.57 38.39
CA GLN A 13 -4.36 -32.36 39.49
C GLN A 13 -5.78 -32.77 39.11
N LYS A 14 -6.21 -32.48 37.88
CA LYS A 14 -7.50 -32.92 37.33
C LYS A 14 -7.53 -34.39 36.93
N ARG A 15 -6.43 -35.14 37.11
CA ARG A 15 -6.27 -36.56 36.72
C ARG A 15 -6.50 -36.80 35.22
N LEU A 16 -6.26 -35.79 34.40
CA LEU A 16 -6.37 -35.88 32.94
C LEU A 16 -5.08 -36.43 32.32
N VAL A 17 -3.95 -36.27 33.00
CA VAL A 17 -2.62 -36.69 32.57
C VAL A 17 -1.89 -37.30 33.76
N THR A 18 -1.18 -38.42 33.58
CA THR A 18 -0.29 -38.95 34.62
C THR A 18 1.05 -38.22 34.64
N GLN A 19 1.79 -38.32 35.76
CA GLN A 19 3.11 -37.69 35.86
C GLN A 19 4.06 -38.22 34.77
N GLU A 20 4.02 -39.51 34.45
CA GLU A 20 4.83 -40.14 33.42
C GLU A 20 4.48 -39.64 32.01
N GLN A 21 3.18 -39.46 31.72
CA GLN A 21 2.70 -38.92 30.45
C GLN A 21 3.10 -37.44 30.27
N LEU A 22 3.02 -36.65 31.35
CA LEU A 22 3.46 -35.26 31.34
C LEU A 22 4.97 -35.16 31.08
N GLU A 23 5.77 -35.98 31.74
CA GLU A 23 7.23 -36.03 31.52
C GLU A 23 7.58 -36.45 30.10
N ALA A 24 6.88 -37.45 29.54
CA ALA A 24 7.06 -37.84 28.15
C ALA A 24 6.75 -36.70 27.18
N ALA A 25 5.65 -35.97 27.40
CA ALA A 25 5.27 -34.82 26.58
C ALA A 25 6.28 -33.67 26.68
N LEU A 26 6.80 -33.40 27.88
CA LEU A 26 7.85 -32.39 28.11
C LEU A 26 9.16 -32.75 27.40
N ARG A 27 9.56 -34.03 27.39
CA ARG A 27 10.75 -34.48 26.63
C ARG A 27 10.58 -34.21 25.13
N ILE A 28 9.40 -34.46 24.57
CA ILE A 28 9.08 -34.16 23.16
C ILE A 28 9.10 -32.65 22.91
N GLN A 29 8.61 -31.85 23.87
CA GLN A 29 8.63 -30.39 23.78
C GLN A 29 10.05 -29.83 23.75
N THR A 30 10.97 -30.36 24.56
CA THR A 30 12.37 -29.87 24.56
C THR A 30 13.05 -30.09 23.19
N SER A 31 12.61 -31.07 22.41
CA SER A 31 13.14 -31.38 21.09
C SER A 31 12.46 -30.61 19.93
N GLY A 32 11.46 -29.76 20.18
CA GLY A 32 10.80 -29.00 19.11
C GLY A 32 9.94 -27.81 19.55
N ASP A 33 9.62 -26.90 18.63
CA ASP A 33 8.91 -25.64 18.92
C ASP A 33 7.38 -25.76 19.08
N ARG A 34 6.89 -26.86 19.67
CA ARG A 34 5.45 -27.13 19.81
C ARG A 34 4.97 -26.92 21.24
N ARG A 35 3.78 -26.36 21.41
CA ARG A 35 3.16 -26.15 22.73
C ARG A 35 2.81 -27.48 23.40
N LEU A 36 3.05 -27.60 24.71
CA LEU A 36 2.77 -28.80 25.52
C LEU A 36 1.37 -29.38 25.31
N GLY A 37 0.33 -28.55 25.36
CA GLY A 37 -1.05 -29.00 25.16
C GLY A 37 -1.29 -29.68 23.80
N HIS A 38 -0.67 -29.17 22.73
CA HIS A 38 -0.78 -29.77 21.40
C HIS A 38 -0.08 -31.14 21.33
N ILE A 39 1.03 -31.31 22.05
CA ILE A 39 1.74 -32.58 22.16
C ILE A 39 0.87 -33.61 22.89
N LEU A 40 0.26 -33.23 24.02
CA LEU A 40 -0.63 -34.09 24.81
C LEU A 40 -1.87 -34.53 24.01
N ILE A 41 -2.43 -33.66 23.18
CA ILE A 41 -3.52 -34.01 22.26
C ILE A 41 -3.05 -35.01 21.21
N LYS A 42 -1.88 -34.79 20.59
CA LYS A 42 -1.33 -35.71 19.58
C LYS A 42 -0.97 -37.08 20.15
N MET A 43 -0.59 -37.15 21.42
CA MET A 43 -0.37 -38.41 22.14
C MET A 43 -1.68 -39.11 22.49
N GLY A 44 -2.84 -38.49 22.25
CA GLY A 44 -4.15 -39.03 22.59
C GLY A 44 -4.44 -39.06 24.09
N VAL A 45 -3.67 -38.30 24.88
CA VAL A 45 -3.79 -38.29 26.36
C VAL A 45 -4.93 -37.39 26.80
N ILE A 46 -5.09 -36.24 26.13
CA ILE A 46 -6.17 -35.29 26.40
C ILE A 46 -6.90 -34.92 25.11
N THR A 47 -8.14 -34.47 25.25
CA THR A 47 -8.94 -33.88 24.17
C THR A 47 -8.72 -32.36 24.08
N ASP A 48 -9.08 -31.75 22.94
CA ASP A 48 -9.10 -30.30 22.79
C ASP A 48 -9.93 -29.61 23.88
N ASP A 49 -11.06 -30.22 24.27
CA ASP A 49 -12.00 -29.69 25.26
C ASP A 49 -11.40 -29.67 26.66
N GLN A 50 -10.75 -30.77 27.05
CA GLN A 50 -10.03 -30.88 28.32
C GLN A 50 -8.85 -29.90 28.40
N LEU A 51 -8.13 -29.69 27.29
CA LEU A 51 -7.09 -28.68 27.23
C LEU A 51 -7.66 -27.27 27.41
N LEU A 52 -8.78 -26.96 26.75
CA LEU A 52 -9.44 -25.67 26.81
C LEU A 52 -9.89 -25.34 28.25
N GLU A 53 -10.52 -26.32 28.93
CA GLU A 53 -10.91 -26.20 30.34
C GLU A 53 -9.71 -25.97 31.25
N ALA A 54 -8.62 -26.72 31.06
CA ALA A 54 -7.41 -26.53 31.86
C ALA A 54 -6.76 -25.14 31.65
N LEU A 55 -6.77 -24.62 30.41
CA LEU A 55 -6.29 -23.27 30.10
C LEU A 55 -7.19 -22.17 30.68
N SER A 56 -8.51 -22.37 30.64
CA SER A 56 -9.50 -21.51 31.30
C SER A 56 -9.18 -21.39 32.79
N ASP A 57 -9.01 -22.52 33.48
CA ASP A 57 -8.73 -22.55 34.91
C ASP A 57 -7.35 -21.97 35.25
N GLN A 58 -6.34 -22.19 34.39
CA GLN A 58 -5.00 -21.67 34.60
C GLN A 58 -4.94 -20.13 34.58
N HIS A 59 -5.76 -19.53 33.72
CA HIS A 59 -5.70 -18.10 33.43
C HIS A 59 -6.87 -17.32 34.00
N ASP A 60 -7.87 -18.00 34.59
CA ASP A 60 -9.13 -17.42 35.06
C ASP A 60 -9.86 -16.68 33.93
N ILE A 61 -9.90 -17.30 32.75
CA ILE A 61 -10.50 -16.73 31.53
C ILE A 61 -11.69 -17.59 31.12
N PRO A 62 -12.89 -17.01 30.98
CA PRO A 62 -14.09 -17.79 30.70
C PRO A 62 -14.05 -18.42 29.31
N LEU A 63 -14.61 -19.64 29.22
CA LEU A 63 -14.90 -20.31 27.97
C LEU A 63 -16.10 -19.68 27.29
N CYS A 64 -16.02 -19.53 25.97
CA CYS A 64 -17.12 -19.03 25.14
C CYS A 64 -17.60 -20.09 24.16
N ASN A 65 -18.92 -20.28 24.14
CA ASN A 65 -19.59 -21.02 23.09
C ASN A 65 -20.15 -20.03 22.05
N ILE A 66 -19.40 -19.86 20.95
CA ILE A 66 -19.71 -18.87 19.91
C ILE A 66 -21.11 -19.10 19.32
N ASP A 67 -21.48 -20.34 19.00
CA ASP A 67 -22.78 -20.64 18.38
C ASP A 67 -23.98 -20.28 19.27
N ARG A 68 -23.79 -20.24 20.60
CA ARG A 68 -24.85 -19.90 21.58
C ARG A 68 -24.87 -18.43 21.97
N GLU A 69 -23.70 -17.81 22.09
CA GLU A 69 -23.55 -16.47 22.68
C GLU A 69 -23.44 -15.36 21.63
N PHE A 70 -23.28 -15.73 20.36
CA PHE A 70 -23.09 -14.78 19.28
C PHE A 70 -24.28 -13.82 19.12
N ASN A 71 -23.96 -12.54 18.96
CA ASN A 71 -24.88 -11.48 18.61
C ASN A 71 -24.44 -10.80 17.31
N SER A 72 -25.41 -10.62 16.41
CA SER A 72 -25.21 -9.98 15.11
C SER A 72 -24.67 -8.54 15.17
N ASN A 73 -24.80 -7.86 16.31
CA ASN A 73 -24.31 -6.49 16.49
C ASN A 73 -22.79 -6.34 16.30
N ALA A 74 -22.01 -7.41 16.46
CA ALA A 74 -20.54 -7.37 16.40
C ALA A 74 -19.95 -7.78 15.04
N ILE A 75 -20.76 -8.29 14.09
CA ILE A 75 -20.31 -8.90 12.82
C ILE A 75 -19.42 -7.95 12.00
N ASN A 76 -19.78 -6.67 11.93
CA ASN A 76 -19.11 -5.72 11.04
C ASN A 76 -17.97 -4.95 11.72
N LEU A 77 -17.67 -5.23 12.99
CA LEU A 77 -16.62 -4.51 13.73
C LEU A 77 -15.22 -4.96 13.33
N VAL A 78 -15.01 -6.27 13.20
CA VAL A 78 -13.70 -6.83 12.91
C VAL A 78 -13.74 -7.45 11.50
N PRO A 79 -12.94 -6.94 10.55
CA PRO A 79 -12.88 -7.49 9.20
C PRO A 79 -12.31 -8.91 9.22
N ARG A 80 -12.71 -9.71 8.23
CA ARG A 80 -12.38 -11.14 8.14
C ARG A 80 -10.88 -11.41 8.16
N TYR A 81 -10.07 -10.54 7.58
CA TYR A 81 -8.61 -10.69 7.57
C TYR A 81 -8.01 -10.58 8.98
N LEU A 82 -8.51 -9.70 9.84
CA LEU A 82 -8.06 -9.60 11.23
C LEU A 82 -8.53 -10.80 12.05
N CYS A 83 -9.80 -11.20 11.87
CA CYS A 83 -10.32 -12.42 12.47
C CYS A 83 -9.45 -13.64 12.15
N ARG A 84 -8.98 -13.75 10.90
CA ARG A 84 -8.09 -14.83 10.47
C ARG A 84 -6.66 -14.67 10.97
N LYS A 85 -6.09 -13.47 10.87
CA LYS A 85 -4.71 -13.17 11.29
C LYS A 85 -4.50 -13.55 12.76
N TYR A 86 -5.40 -13.12 13.63
CA TYR A 86 -5.30 -13.36 15.08
C TYR A 86 -6.06 -14.60 15.56
N SER A 87 -6.76 -15.32 14.67
CA SER A 87 -7.65 -16.42 15.04
C SER A 87 -8.64 -16.02 16.13
N VAL A 88 -9.45 -15.00 15.82
CA VAL A 88 -10.45 -14.42 16.72
C VAL A 88 -11.80 -14.25 16.05
N PHE A 89 -12.85 -14.11 16.86
CA PHE A 89 -14.20 -13.84 16.39
C PHE A 89 -14.93 -12.85 17.30
N PRO A 90 -15.50 -11.74 16.77
CA PRO A 90 -16.27 -10.80 17.57
C PRO A 90 -17.63 -11.41 17.94
N VAL A 91 -17.83 -11.70 19.23
CA VAL A 91 -19.01 -12.43 19.71
C VAL A 91 -20.19 -11.49 19.92
N ALA A 92 -19.97 -10.41 20.67
CA ALA A 92 -21.01 -9.45 21.02
C ALA A 92 -20.38 -8.11 21.42
N ILE A 93 -21.14 -7.03 21.24
CA ILE A 93 -20.88 -5.77 21.91
C ILE A 93 -21.67 -5.77 23.21
N GLU A 94 -20.97 -5.63 24.32
CA GLU A 94 -21.56 -5.51 25.65
C GLU A 94 -21.75 -4.02 26.02
N ASN A 95 -22.26 -3.78 27.23
CA ASN A 95 -22.40 -2.43 27.77
C ASN A 95 -21.02 -1.74 27.87
N ASN A 96 -21.02 -0.41 27.97
CA ASN A 96 -19.80 0.40 28.17
C ASN A 96 -18.74 0.27 27.06
N ASN A 97 -19.16 0.04 25.81
CA ASN A 97 -18.25 -0.03 24.66
C ASN A 97 -17.22 -1.18 24.74
N VAL A 98 -17.61 -2.28 25.40
CA VAL A 98 -16.79 -3.50 25.52
C VAL A 98 -17.11 -4.44 24.37
N LEU A 99 -16.07 -4.93 23.69
CA LEU A 99 -16.16 -5.96 22.66
C LEU A 99 -15.78 -7.32 23.26
N LYS A 100 -16.75 -8.20 23.41
CA LYS A 100 -16.48 -9.60 23.76
C LYS A 100 -15.89 -10.31 22.55
N LEU A 101 -14.64 -10.74 22.67
CA LEU A 101 -13.85 -11.30 21.58
C LEU A 101 -13.45 -12.74 21.91
N ALA A 102 -13.96 -13.70 21.13
CA ALA A 102 -13.52 -15.08 21.23
C ALA A 102 -12.15 -15.23 20.58
N MET A 103 -11.19 -15.78 21.32
CA MET A 103 -9.80 -15.94 20.90
C MET A 103 -9.30 -17.35 21.17
N VAL A 104 -8.41 -17.87 20.32
CA VAL A 104 -7.69 -19.12 20.60
C VAL A 104 -6.61 -18.92 21.67
N ASN A 105 -5.99 -17.74 21.70
CA ASN A 105 -5.02 -17.36 22.71
C ASN A 105 -5.40 -16.01 23.34
N PRO A 106 -6.19 -16.00 24.41
CA PRO A 106 -6.57 -14.78 25.13
C PRO A 106 -5.42 -14.01 25.79
N LEU A 107 -4.20 -14.57 25.80
CA LEU A 107 -3.00 -13.91 26.32
C LEU A 107 -2.21 -13.18 25.23
N ASP A 108 -2.68 -13.22 23.98
CA ASP A 108 -2.06 -12.51 22.87
C ASP A 108 -2.35 -11.01 22.99
N GLY A 109 -1.47 -10.31 23.71
CA GLY A 109 -1.59 -8.87 23.96
C GLY A 109 -1.49 -8.02 22.69
N GLU A 110 -0.78 -8.48 21.66
CA GLU A 110 -0.70 -7.80 20.36
C GLU A 110 -2.05 -7.87 19.65
N ALA A 111 -2.66 -9.07 19.58
CA ALA A 111 -3.99 -9.25 19.00
C ALA A 111 -5.04 -8.40 19.71
N ILE A 112 -5.02 -8.37 21.05
CA ILE A 112 -5.95 -7.56 21.86
C ILE A 112 -5.76 -6.08 21.55
N SER A 113 -4.52 -5.58 21.64
CA SER A 113 -4.20 -4.17 21.40
C SER A 113 -4.59 -3.73 19.98
N ASP A 114 -4.28 -4.53 18.97
CA ASP A 114 -4.56 -4.19 17.58
C ASP A 114 -6.06 -4.14 17.28
N ILE A 115 -6.84 -5.05 17.88
CA ILE A 115 -8.30 -5.05 17.70
C ILE A 115 -8.95 -3.93 18.49
N ASP A 116 -8.47 -3.64 19.70
CA ASP A 116 -8.91 -2.49 20.49
C ASP A 116 -8.69 -1.18 19.70
N HIS A 117 -7.48 -0.96 19.19
CA HIS A 117 -7.17 0.21 18.36
C HIS A 117 -7.99 0.26 17.06
N TYR A 118 -8.19 -0.87 16.40
CA TYR A 118 -8.95 -0.92 15.14
C TYR A 118 -10.44 -0.59 15.36
N THR A 119 -11.03 -1.16 16.42
CA THR A 119 -12.47 -1.05 16.68
C THR A 119 -12.84 0.15 17.55
N GLY A 120 -11.87 0.73 18.26
CA GLY A 120 -12.09 1.73 19.30
C GLY A 120 -12.90 1.19 20.48
N LYS A 121 -12.82 -0.12 20.76
CA LYS A 121 -13.59 -0.82 21.79
C LYS A 121 -12.69 -1.63 22.70
N VAL A 122 -12.92 -1.50 24.00
CA VAL A 122 -12.20 -2.28 25.01
C VAL A 122 -12.48 -3.76 24.78
N VAL A 123 -11.44 -4.53 24.45
CA VAL A 123 -11.55 -5.95 24.17
C VAL A 123 -11.63 -6.74 25.47
N GLN A 124 -12.70 -7.50 25.63
CA GLN A 124 -12.80 -8.55 26.65
C GLN A 124 -12.56 -9.91 25.99
N ALA A 125 -11.35 -10.43 26.19
CA ALA A 125 -10.95 -11.71 25.61
C ALA A 125 -11.61 -12.88 26.33
N VAL A 126 -12.20 -13.80 25.56
CA VAL A 126 -12.77 -15.06 26.03
C VAL A 126 -12.19 -16.23 25.24
N LEU A 127 -12.00 -17.38 25.89
CA LEU A 127 -11.33 -18.52 25.28
C LEU A 127 -12.33 -19.33 24.44
N ALA A 128 -11.97 -19.64 23.20
CA ALA A 128 -12.77 -20.49 22.31
C ALA A 128 -11.90 -21.42 21.46
N LYS A 129 -12.49 -22.51 20.98
CA LYS A 129 -11.78 -23.49 20.14
C LYS A 129 -11.45 -22.89 18.78
N GLN A 130 -10.26 -23.21 18.26
CA GLN A 130 -9.83 -22.80 16.92
C GLN A 130 -10.83 -23.19 15.83
N LYS A 131 -11.38 -24.41 15.93
CA LYS A 131 -12.36 -24.93 14.96
C LYS A 131 -13.65 -24.10 14.96
N ASP A 132 -14.15 -23.73 16.14
CA ASP A 132 -15.38 -22.97 16.31
C ASP A 132 -15.21 -21.55 15.78
N ILE A 133 -14.09 -20.89 16.10
CA ILE A 133 -13.73 -19.58 15.55
C ILE A 133 -13.66 -19.64 14.01
N THR A 134 -12.94 -20.63 13.47
CA THR A 134 -12.77 -20.76 12.02
C THR A 134 -14.10 -20.98 11.30
N ASN A 135 -15.00 -21.77 11.89
CA ASN A 135 -16.33 -22.01 11.37
C ASN A 135 -17.23 -20.76 11.48
N ALA A 136 -17.20 -20.07 12.61
CA ALA A 136 -17.97 -18.85 12.85
C ALA A 136 -17.55 -17.73 11.89
N ILE A 137 -16.24 -17.53 11.66
CA ILE A 137 -15.73 -16.58 10.66
C ILE A 137 -16.31 -16.91 9.27
N ARG A 138 -16.33 -18.20 8.90
CA ARG A 138 -16.84 -18.62 7.58
C ARG A 138 -18.34 -18.38 7.44
N ARG A 139 -19.12 -18.60 8.51
CA ARG A 139 -20.59 -18.52 8.52
C ARG A 139 -21.09 -17.09 8.63
N HIS A 140 -20.49 -16.27 9.49
CA HIS A 140 -21.07 -15.00 9.92
C HIS A 140 -20.33 -13.77 9.41
N ILE A 141 -19.01 -13.83 9.18
CA ILE A 141 -18.24 -12.66 8.76
C ILE A 141 -18.23 -12.58 7.22
N PRO A 142 -18.91 -11.58 6.62
CA PRO A 142 -18.91 -11.41 5.17
C PRO A 142 -17.51 -11.05 4.68
N PHE A 143 -17.24 -11.38 3.42
CA PHE A 143 -16.03 -10.90 2.76
C PHE A 143 -16.21 -9.44 2.35
N ASN A 144 -15.30 -8.56 2.77
CA ASN A 144 -15.35 -7.13 2.51
C ASN A 144 -14.15 -6.69 1.64
N TYR A 145 -14.24 -5.55 0.93
CA TYR A 145 -13.13 -4.99 0.15
C TYR A 145 -11.87 -4.81 1.02
N LYS A 146 -12.04 -4.50 2.32
CA LYS A 146 -10.93 -4.39 3.28
C LYS A 146 -10.12 -5.69 3.38
N ASP A 147 -10.77 -6.86 3.24
CA ASP A 147 -10.10 -8.16 3.26
C ASP A 147 -9.23 -8.40 2.03
N PHE A 148 -9.50 -7.70 0.93
CA PHE A 148 -8.66 -7.73 -0.27
C PHE A 148 -7.47 -6.77 -0.16
N TYR A 149 -7.67 -5.53 0.30
CA TYR A 149 -6.63 -4.50 0.25
C TYR A 149 -5.72 -4.42 1.48
N TYR A 150 -6.25 -4.56 2.71
CA TYR A 150 -5.46 -4.34 3.93
C TYR A 150 -4.33 -5.36 4.19
N PRO A 151 -4.48 -6.67 3.86
CA PRO A 151 -3.37 -7.62 4.01
C PRO A 151 -2.13 -7.22 3.19
N PHE A 152 -2.33 -6.58 2.04
CA PHE A 152 -1.24 -6.05 1.23
C PHE A 152 -0.68 -4.78 1.85
N ILE A 153 -1.51 -3.77 2.16
CA ILE A 153 -1.10 -2.41 2.57
C ILE A 153 -0.32 -2.39 3.89
N TYR A 154 -0.59 -3.31 4.83
CA TYR A 154 0.11 -3.33 6.13
C TYR A 154 1.47 -4.04 6.10
N SER A 155 1.80 -4.73 5.01
CA SER A 155 3.12 -5.32 4.85
C SER A 155 4.16 -4.25 4.51
N GLN A 156 5.40 -4.43 4.98
CA GLN A 156 6.50 -3.52 4.60
C GLN A 156 6.64 -3.41 3.08
N MET A 157 6.34 -4.49 2.35
CA MET A 157 6.32 -4.52 0.88
C MET A 157 5.37 -3.49 0.27
N ALA A 158 4.19 -3.26 0.84
CA ALA A 158 3.26 -2.29 0.27
C ALA A 158 3.75 -0.85 0.40
N LYS A 159 4.48 -0.50 1.46
CA LYS A 159 5.09 0.84 1.57
C LYS A 159 6.13 1.07 0.46
N TYR A 160 6.89 0.03 0.10
CA TYR A 160 7.82 0.11 -1.03
C TYR A 160 7.08 0.22 -2.35
N MET A 161 6.03 -0.60 -2.56
CA MET A 161 5.23 -0.58 -3.79
C MET A 161 4.53 0.76 -4.02
N THR A 162 3.95 1.38 -2.98
CA THR A 162 3.35 2.72 -3.11
C THR A 162 4.38 3.77 -3.48
N GLY A 163 5.59 3.70 -2.90
CA GLY A 163 6.72 4.55 -3.28
C GLY A 163 7.11 4.38 -4.75
N ILE A 164 7.20 3.14 -5.23
CA ILE A 164 7.54 2.83 -6.64
C ILE A 164 6.46 3.36 -7.59
N ILE A 165 5.17 3.16 -7.27
CA ILE A 165 4.06 3.66 -8.10
C ILE A 165 4.09 5.20 -8.16
N LEU A 166 4.31 5.88 -7.03
CA LEU A 166 4.39 7.33 -7.00
C LEU A 166 5.58 7.85 -7.83
N ALA A 167 6.73 7.18 -7.75
CA ALA A 167 7.90 7.51 -8.56
C ALA A 167 7.64 7.29 -10.07
N LEU A 168 6.98 6.19 -10.44
CA LEU A 168 6.58 5.92 -11.83
C LEU A 168 5.62 6.99 -12.36
N LEU A 169 4.61 7.39 -11.58
CA LEU A 169 3.70 8.47 -11.98
C LEU A 169 4.44 9.79 -12.18
N LEU A 170 5.40 10.11 -11.32
CA LEU A 170 6.22 11.30 -11.43
C LEU A 170 7.09 11.26 -12.69
N VAL A 171 7.74 10.12 -12.97
CA VAL A 171 8.53 9.92 -14.19
C VAL A 171 7.67 10.05 -15.44
N VAL A 172 6.50 9.42 -15.47
CA VAL A 172 5.54 9.57 -16.58
C VAL A 172 5.10 11.02 -16.72
N GLY A 173 4.85 11.73 -15.62
CA GLY A 173 4.56 13.16 -15.61
C GLY A 173 5.68 14.01 -16.22
N ILE A 174 6.94 13.74 -15.87
CA ILE A 174 8.11 14.44 -16.44
C ILE A 174 8.25 14.15 -17.93
N LEU A 175 8.12 12.87 -18.34
CA LEU A 175 8.25 12.47 -19.73
C LEU A 175 7.15 13.07 -20.60
N THR A 176 5.90 13.04 -20.11
CA THR A 176 4.75 13.65 -20.80
C THR A 176 4.91 15.18 -20.88
N TYR A 177 5.31 15.83 -19.79
CA TYR A 177 5.61 17.26 -19.80
C TYR A 177 6.70 17.60 -20.82
N ARG A 178 7.83 16.88 -20.80
CA ARG A 178 8.92 17.08 -21.76
C ARG A 178 8.46 16.86 -23.19
N SER A 179 7.66 15.83 -23.45
CA SER A 179 7.08 15.55 -24.76
C SER A 179 6.21 16.71 -25.25
N MET A 180 5.34 17.24 -24.39
CA MET A 180 4.49 18.40 -24.72
C MET A 180 5.32 19.66 -24.97
N GLN A 181 6.41 19.86 -24.21
CA GLN A 181 7.31 21.00 -24.43
C GLN A 181 8.05 20.90 -25.76
N ILE A 182 8.54 19.72 -26.14
CA ILE A 182 9.21 19.49 -27.43
C ILE A 182 8.23 19.69 -28.60
N GLU A 183 6.98 19.21 -28.49
CA GLU A 183 5.98 19.44 -29.54
C GLU A 183 5.67 20.94 -29.70
N LYS A 184 5.55 21.68 -28.59
CA LYS A 184 5.18 23.09 -28.62
C LYS A 184 6.32 24.02 -29.02
N TYR A 185 7.54 23.79 -28.53
CA TYR A 185 8.66 24.71 -28.67
C TYR A 185 9.82 24.17 -29.51
N GLY A 186 9.79 22.89 -29.87
CA GLY A 186 10.86 22.24 -30.62
C GLY A 186 12.07 21.88 -29.77
N SER A 187 13.20 21.61 -30.43
CA SER A 187 14.49 21.38 -29.80
C SER A 187 15.35 22.64 -29.82
N VAL A 188 16.18 22.81 -28.79
CA VAL A 188 17.18 23.87 -28.72
C VAL A 188 18.56 23.23 -28.61
N SER A 189 19.47 23.61 -29.49
CA SER A 189 20.87 23.19 -29.47
C SER A 189 21.76 24.39 -29.22
N GLU A 190 22.68 24.26 -28.28
CA GLU A 190 23.65 25.31 -27.92
C GLU A 190 25.06 24.79 -28.15
N SER A 191 25.85 25.50 -28.96
CA SER A 191 27.23 25.14 -29.26
C SER A 191 28.07 26.42 -29.37
N GLY A 192 29.02 26.60 -28.44
CA GLY A 192 29.81 27.83 -28.36
C GLY A 192 28.93 29.07 -28.17
N ASN A 193 29.05 30.04 -29.07
CA ASN A 193 28.23 31.26 -29.10
C ASN A 193 27.00 31.15 -30.02
N ALA A 194 26.62 29.93 -30.42
CA ALA A 194 25.48 29.69 -31.28
C ALA A 194 24.33 28.98 -30.54
N LYS A 195 23.11 29.52 -30.69
CA LYS A 195 21.87 28.89 -30.22
C LYS A 195 20.95 28.64 -31.41
N ILE A 196 20.56 27.39 -31.62
CA ILE A 196 19.68 26.98 -32.72
C ILE A 196 18.37 26.46 -32.14
N TYR A 197 17.27 27.10 -32.53
CA TYR A 197 15.91 26.66 -32.26
C TYR A 197 15.41 25.91 -33.49
N TYR A 198 14.98 24.66 -33.33
CA TYR A 198 14.45 23.83 -34.41
C TYR A 198 13.03 23.38 -34.08
N ASN A 199 12.06 23.70 -34.93
CA ASN A 199 10.73 23.12 -34.85
C ASN A 199 10.03 23.15 -36.21
N HIS A 200 9.11 22.20 -36.44
CA HIS A 200 8.26 22.16 -37.63
C HIS A 200 9.02 22.37 -38.97
N GLU A 201 10.20 21.75 -39.11
CA GLU A 201 11.08 21.86 -40.30
C GLU A 201 11.66 23.28 -40.55
N ILE A 202 11.64 24.12 -39.52
CA ILE A 202 12.22 25.46 -39.53
C ILE A 202 13.26 25.59 -38.41
N MET A 203 14.37 26.22 -38.75
CA MET A 203 15.48 26.55 -37.86
C MET A 203 15.61 28.05 -37.73
N VAL A 204 15.75 28.51 -36.50
CA VAL A 204 16.18 29.87 -36.17
C VAL A 204 17.50 29.76 -35.41
N GLY A 205 18.60 30.15 -36.06
CA GLY A 205 19.92 30.22 -35.45
C GLY A 205 20.21 31.62 -34.93
N VAL A 206 20.94 31.71 -33.82
CA VAL A 206 21.50 32.95 -33.29
C VAL A 206 22.99 32.71 -33.13
N GLU A 207 23.81 33.51 -33.79
CA GLU A 207 25.27 33.37 -33.79
C GLU A 207 25.94 34.67 -33.31
N GLY A 208 26.95 34.55 -32.45
CA GLY A 208 27.88 35.65 -32.13
C GLY A 208 27.20 36.88 -31.53
N GLU A 209 27.36 38.05 -32.16
CA GLU A 209 26.87 39.37 -31.71
C GLU A 209 25.38 39.62 -31.98
N GLY A 210 24.56 38.57 -32.09
CA GLY A 210 23.12 38.68 -32.31
C GLY A 210 22.68 38.60 -33.77
N VAL A 211 23.52 38.02 -34.63
CA VAL A 211 23.14 37.67 -36.01
C VAL A 211 22.15 36.52 -35.96
N ILE A 212 20.99 36.69 -36.59
CA ILE A 212 19.89 35.72 -36.56
C ILE A 212 19.70 35.12 -37.94
N SER A 213 19.74 33.80 -38.07
CA SER A 213 19.47 33.08 -39.32
C SER A 213 18.12 32.36 -39.24
N LEU A 214 17.32 32.47 -40.31
CA LEU A 214 16.11 31.69 -40.52
C LEU A 214 16.33 30.75 -41.69
N ILE A 215 16.27 29.45 -41.41
CA ILE A 215 16.52 28.38 -42.37
C ILE A 215 15.33 27.42 -42.35
N GLY A 216 14.69 27.15 -43.47
CA GLY A 216 13.60 26.17 -43.51
C GLY A 216 12.60 26.39 -44.62
N HIS A 217 11.47 25.68 -44.56
CA HIS A 217 10.45 25.74 -45.59
C HIS A 217 9.05 25.85 -44.98
N GLY A 218 8.30 26.87 -45.43
CA GLY A 218 6.88 26.96 -45.14
C GLY A 218 6.09 26.08 -46.13
N PRO A 219 5.09 25.29 -45.72
CA PRO A 219 4.34 24.41 -46.63
C PRO A 219 3.66 25.15 -47.81
N PHE A 220 3.43 26.45 -47.67
CA PHE A 220 2.84 27.31 -48.70
C PHE A 220 3.85 28.28 -49.31
N ALA A 221 5.13 28.17 -48.95
CA ALA A 221 6.20 28.96 -49.54
C ALA A 221 6.53 28.45 -50.96
N ARG A 222 6.94 29.36 -51.85
CA ARG A 222 7.40 28.99 -53.21
C ARG A 222 8.85 28.49 -53.25
N GLY A 223 9.52 28.39 -52.10
CA GLY A 223 10.93 28.03 -52.03
C GLY A 223 11.46 28.01 -50.59
N PHE A 224 12.71 27.56 -50.47
CA PHE A 224 13.42 27.44 -49.20
C PHE A 224 13.90 28.80 -48.68
N TYR A 225 13.68 29.06 -47.39
CA TYR A 225 14.21 30.23 -46.71
C TYR A 225 15.62 29.94 -46.20
N SER A 226 16.54 30.84 -46.54
CA SER A 226 17.89 30.94 -45.94
C SER A 226 18.21 32.42 -45.87
N VAL A 227 17.77 33.06 -44.80
CA VAL A 227 17.80 34.53 -44.64
C VAL A 227 18.48 34.87 -43.32
N VAL A 228 19.30 35.92 -43.32
CA VAL A 228 20.02 36.41 -42.14
C VAL A 228 19.52 37.80 -41.79
N PHE A 229 19.36 38.07 -40.50
CA PHE A 229 18.86 39.30 -39.92
C PHE A 229 19.85 39.83 -38.88
N ASN A 230 19.93 41.15 -38.75
CA ASN A 230 20.86 41.80 -37.82
C ASN A 230 20.24 42.07 -36.44
N ASN A 231 18.90 41.99 -36.34
CA ASN A 231 18.18 42.17 -35.09
C ASN A 231 16.84 41.39 -35.08
N PRO A 232 16.28 41.13 -33.88
CA PRO A 232 15.00 40.40 -33.77
C PRO A 232 13.82 41.10 -34.44
N GLY A 233 13.83 42.42 -34.55
CA GLY A 233 12.76 43.21 -35.16
C GLY A 233 12.65 43.01 -36.69
N GLU A 234 13.79 42.89 -37.37
CA GLU A 234 13.86 42.56 -38.80
C GLU A 234 13.28 41.17 -39.07
N LEU A 235 13.66 40.17 -38.24
CA LEU A 235 13.09 38.82 -38.33
C LEU A 235 11.56 38.85 -38.14
N LYS A 236 11.07 39.57 -37.12
CA LYS A 236 9.63 39.68 -36.85
C LYS A 236 8.86 40.29 -38.02
N THR A 237 9.36 41.40 -38.56
CA THR A 237 8.76 42.08 -39.72
C THR A 237 8.71 41.15 -40.95
N PHE A 238 9.77 40.36 -41.15
CA PHE A 238 9.82 39.34 -42.21
C PHE A 238 8.76 38.24 -42.02
N ILE A 239 8.61 37.71 -40.81
CA ILE A 239 7.61 36.68 -40.47
C ILE A 239 6.19 37.21 -40.70
N GLU A 240 5.89 38.42 -40.21
CA GLU A 240 4.57 39.06 -40.35
C GLU A 240 4.21 39.31 -41.82
N GLY A 241 5.17 39.80 -42.62
CA GLY A 241 4.98 40.02 -44.06
C GLY A 241 4.84 38.74 -44.89
N LYS A 242 5.14 37.58 -44.31
CA LYS A 242 5.09 36.26 -44.97
C LYS A 242 4.17 35.27 -44.26
N LYS A 243 3.22 35.75 -43.43
CA LYS A 243 2.28 34.92 -42.66
C LYS A 243 1.59 33.82 -43.48
N SER A 244 1.16 34.11 -44.70
CA SER A 244 0.47 33.15 -45.58
C SER A 244 1.33 31.97 -46.03
N ASN A 245 2.65 32.02 -45.83
CA ASN A 245 3.58 30.98 -46.26
C ASN A 245 3.75 29.87 -45.21
N PHE A 246 3.33 30.13 -43.98
CA PHE A 246 3.52 29.24 -42.84
C PHE A 246 2.20 28.65 -42.35
N THR A 247 2.24 27.46 -41.74
CA THR A 247 1.10 26.95 -40.97
C THR A 247 0.91 27.77 -39.70
N GLU A 248 -0.27 27.72 -39.10
CA GLU A 248 -0.55 28.40 -37.83
C GLU A 248 0.45 28.00 -36.72
N LYS A 249 0.81 26.71 -36.64
CA LYS A 249 1.81 26.21 -35.69
C LYS A 249 3.21 26.79 -35.96
N GLN A 250 3.66 26.81 -37.21
CA GLN A 250 4.96 27.40 -37.59
C GLN A 250 4.99 28.90 -37.33
N TYR A 251 3.93 29.62 -37.71
CA TYR A 251 3.83 31.07 -37.51
C TYR A 251 3.88 31.44 -36.02
N ASN A 252 3.08 30.77 -35.20
CA ASN A 252 3.07 31.01 -33.75
C ASN A 252 4.40 30.63 -33.09
N TRP A 253 5.04 29.55 -33.53
CA TRP A 253 6.37 29.18 -33.04
C TRP A 253 7.44 30.21 -33.45
N LEU A 254 7.41 30.69 -34.68
CA LEU A 254 8.35 31.72 -35.17
C LEU A 254 8.21 33.04 -34.40
N LEU A 255 6.97 33.47 -34.13
CA LEU A 255 6.72 34.63 -33.27
C LEU A 255 7.20 34.41 -31.83
N TRP A 256 6.98 33.22 -31.28
CA TRP A 256 7.48 32.86 -29.95
C TRP A 256 9.01 32.94 -29.87
N VAL A 257 9.72 32.41 -30.88
CA VAL A 257 11.18 32.53 -30.94
C VAL A 257 11.58 34.00 -31.06
N SER A 258 11.00 34.77 -31.99
CA SER A 258 11.38 36.17 -32.22
C SER A 258 11.12 37.07 -31.01
N ASP A 259 10.00 36.88 -30.31
CA ASP A 259 9.59 37.73 -29.21
C ASP A 259 10.14 37.27 -27.86
N GLU A 260 9.99 36.01 -27.46
CA GLU A 260 10.32 35.59 -26.09
C GLU A 260 11.78 35.18 -25.89
N ARG A 261 12.47 34.73 -26.93
CA ARG A 261 13.83 34.15 -26.82
C ARG A 261 14.93 35.05 -27.35
N LEU A 262 14.66 35.90 -28.33
CA LEU A 262 15.66 36.78 -28.93
C LEU A 262 15.69 38.19 -28.34
N THR A 263 14.64 38.64 -27.65
CA THR A 263 14.58 39.97 -27.03
C THR A 263 14.91 39.99 -25.53
N LYS A 264 14.83 38.83 -24.84
CA LYS A 264 15.22 38.71 -23.44
C LYS A 264 16.75 38.57 -23.34
N LYS A 265 17.43 39.66 -23.00
CA LYS A 265 18.81 39.64 -22.48
C LYS A 265 18.88 38.95 -21.13
#